data_AF-A0A3M1D4E3-F1
#
_entry.id   AF-A0A3M1D4E3-F1
#
_cell.length_a   1.000
_cell.length_b   1.000
_cell.length_c   1.000
_cell.angle_alpha   90.00
_cell.angle_beta   90.00
_cell.angle_gamma   90.00
#
_symmetry.space_group_name_H-M   'P 1'
#
loop_
_entity.id
_entity.type
_entity.pdbx_description
1 polymer ?
#
loop_
_entity_poly.entity_id
_entity_poly.type
_entity_poly.pdbx_seq_one_letter_code
_entity_poly.pdbx_strand_id
1 'polypeptide(L)'
;MRSKILLGLFGLGSILALGGCGSSTLGDGFPEKQNCSSCHGSEESFAPPEGVRGQTATTDIAVGAHQTHLKAGHVRGPVECSECHVVPASIEQQGHIDQLPAEVTFGELATNGGASPSWERQSATCSGVYCHGATLKGGKVEAPVWTR
;
A
#
# COMPACT_ATOMS: atom_id res chain seq x y z
N MET A 1 -22.83 -59.71 55.00
CA MET A 1 -23.62 -59.96 53.76
C MET A 1 -23.28 -58.88 52.74
N ARG A 2 -23.43 -59.18 51.43
CA ARG A 2 -23.51 -58.25 50.26
C ARG A 2 -23.04 -56.78 50.48
N SER A 3 -21.94 -56.33 49.86
CA SER A 3 -21.91 -55.75 48.49
C SER A 3 -21.79 -54.21 48.54
N LYS A 4 -20.93 -53.52 47.81
CA LYS A 4 -19.89 -53.89 46.82
C LYS A 4 -18.83 -52.77 46.79
N ILE A 5 -17.59 -53.11 46.43
CA ILE A 5 -16.62 -52.12 45.92
C ILE A 5 -17.02 -51.77 44.48
N LEU A 6 -16.92 -50.51 44.09
CA LEU A 6 -16.87 -50.12 42.68
C LEU A 6 -15.79 -49.06 42.47
N LEU A 7 -14.85 -49.33 41.55
CA LEU A 7 -13.85 -48.37 41.10
C LEU A 7 -14.51 -47.35 40.15
N GLY A 8 -14.07 -46.10 40.24
CA GLY A 8 -14.45 -45.01 39.34
C GLY A 8 -13.21 -44.26 38.84
N LEU A 9 -12.46 -44.91 37.93
CA LEU A 9 -11.45 -44.25 37.10
C LEU A 9 -12.10 -43.82 35.76
N PHE A 10 -11.31 -43.15 34.91
CA PHE A 10 -11.72 -42.41 33.71
C PHE A 10 -12.43 -41.07 34.02
N GLY A 11 -11.99 -39.94 33.47
CA GLY A 11 -10.81 -39.72 32.63
C GLY A 11 -10.48 -38.23 32.48
N LEU A 12 -9.34 -37.90 31.85
CA LEU A 12 -8.93 -36.50 31.66
C LEU A 12 -9.87 -35.82 30.65
N GLY A 13 -10.74 -34.94 31.17
CA GLY A 13 -11.47 -33.96 30.38
C GLY A 13 -10.57 -32.83 29.90
N SER A 14 -9.51 -33.15 29.16
CA SER A 14 -8.66 -32.14 28.50
C SER A 14 -9.50 -31.41 27.46
N ILE A 15 -9.96 -30.21 27.79
CA ILE A 15 -10.60 -29.30 26.83
C ILE A 15 -9.50 -28.85 25.86
N LEU A 16 -9.36 -29.60 24.77
CA LEU A 16 -8.68 -29.12 23.58
C LEU A 16 -9.49 -27.93 23.06
N ALA A 17 -9.04 -26.72 23.37
CA ALA A 17 -9.45 -25.55 22.63
C ALA A 17 -8.88 -25.70 21.21
N LEU A 18 -9.72 -26.06 20.24
CA LEU A 18 -9.36 -25.99 18.83
C LEU A 18 -9.24 -24.51 18.44
N GLY A 19 -8.09 -23.91 18.74
CA GLY A 19 -7.69 -22.63 18.16
C GLY A 19 -7.74 -22.74 16.64
N GLY A 20 -8.40 -21.79 15.98
CA GLY A 20 -8.87 -21.96 14.62
C GLY A 20 -7.77 -21.99 13.56
N CYS A 21 -7.31 -23.18 13.18
CA CYS A 21 -6.75 -23.42 11.84
C CYS A 21 -7.84 -23.15 10.79
N GLY A 22 -7.94 -21.89 10.35
CA GLY A 22 -9.00 -21.44 9.45
C GLY A 22 -9.19 -19.92 9.37
N SER A 23 -8.64 -19.13 10.31
CA SER A 23 -8.52 -17.68 10.11
C SER A 23 -7.39 -17.42 9.12
N SER A 24 -7.71 -17.17 7.85
CA SER A 24 -6.76 -16.73 6.83
C SER A 24 -6.30 -15.28 7.02
N THR A 25 -6.86 -14.57 8.00
CA THR A 25 -6.49 -13.23 8.43
C THR A 25 -5.96 -13.21 9.86
N LEU A 26 -4.99 -12.32 10.11
CA LEU A 26 -4.53 -11.94 11.43
C LEU A 26 -5.53 -10.97 12.10
N GLY A 27 -5.35 -10.71 13.40
CA GLY A 27 -6.29 -9.92 14.21
C GLY A 27 -6.36 -8.43 13.89
N ASP A 28 -5.54 -7.96 12.95
CA ASP A 28 -5.49 -6.62 12.36
C ASP A 28 -6.31 -6.49 11.07
N GLY A 29 -6.81 -7.60 10.52
CA GLY A 29 -7.58 -7.67 9.27
C GLY A 29 -6.77 -8.03 8.03
N PHE A 30 -5.44 -8.11 8.11
CA PHE A 30 -4.58 -8.49 6.99
C PHE A 30 -4.50 -10.02 6.82
N PRO A 31 -4.25 -10.54 5.60
CA PRO A 31 -4.06 -11.98 5.37
C PRO A 31 -2.83 -12.57 6.10
N GLU A 32 -2.69 -13.91 6.15
CA GLU A 32 -1.51 -14.58 6.74
C GLU A 32 -0.18 -14.19 6.06
N LYS A 33 -0.22 -13.86 4.77
CA LYS A 33 0.94 -13.41 3.98
C LYS A 33 0.58 -12.13 3.25
N GLN A 34 1.40 -11.09 3.40
CA GLN A 34 1.22 -9.85 2.66
C GLN A 34 1.90 -9.89 1.29
N ASN A 35 1.41 -9.05 0.39
CA ASN A 35 2.09 -8.62 -0.83
C ASN A 35 1.90 -7.10 -0.99
N CYS A 36 2.27 -6.54 -2.14
CA CYS A 36 2.12 -5.10 -2.40
C CYS A 36 0.66 -4.64 -2.21
N SER A 37 -0.30 -5.37 -2.77
CA SER A 37 -1.75 -5.07 -2.69
C SER A 37 -2.39 -5.23 -1.32
N SER A 38 -1.72 -5.84 -0.33
CA SER A 38 -2.17 -5.77 1.06
C SER A 38 -2.27 -4.32 1.56
N CYS A 39 -1.36 -3.45 1.10
CA CYS A 39 -1.28 -2.05 1.57
C CYS A 39 -1.46 -1.02 0.45
N HIS A 40 -1.10 -1.37 -0.79
CA HIS A 40 -1.11 -0.48 -1.95
C HIS A 40 -2.20 -0.92 -2.93
N GLY A 41 -3.40 -0.34 -2.81
CA GLY A 41 -4.47 -0.51 -3.78
C GLY A 41 -5.02 -1.94 -3.87
N SER A 42 -4.85 -2.57 -5.04
CA SER A 42 -5.34 -3.94 -5.29
C SER A 42 -4.42 -4.70 -6.25
N GLU A 43 -4.64 -6.02 -6.37
CA GLU A 43 -3.97 -6.88 -7.35
C GLU A 43 -4.15 -6.41 -8.81
N GLU A 44 -5.20 -5.62 -9.09
CA GLU A 44 -5.42 -4.99 -10.40
C GLU A 44 -4.57 -3.72 -10.60
N SER A 45 -4.22 -3.01 -9.52
CA SER A 45 -3.39 -1.81 -9.58
C SER A 45 -2.84 -1.39 -8.21
N PHE A 46 -1.51 -1.44 -8.07
CA PHE A 46 -0.81 -1.00 -6.85
C PHE A 46 -0.70 0.53 -6.72
N ALA A 47 -0.92 1.30 -7.78
CA ALA A 47 -1.02 2.77 -7.67
C ALA A 47 -2.41 3.13 -7.12
N PRO A 48 -2.52 3.82 -5.97
CA PRO A 48 -3.63 3.59 -5.03
C PRO A 48 -4.99 4.16 -5.47
N PRO A 49 -6.00 3.31 -5.75
CA PRO A 49 -7.41 3.67 -5.71
C PRO A 49 -8.01 3.50 -4.29
N GLU A 50 -7.37 2.70 -3.45
CA GLU A 50 -7.80 2.35 -2.10
C GLU A 50 -6.60 2.45 -1.14
N GLY A 51 -6.83 3.03 0.03
CA GLY A 51 -5.86 3.13 1.12
C GLY A 51 -6.07 2.08 2.22
N VAL A 52 -5.04 1.87 3.05
CA VAL A 52 -4.94 0.86 4.13
C VAL A 52 -6.05 0.85 5.21
N ARG A 53 -7.09 1.69 5.10
CA ARG A 53 -8.27 1.70 5.98
C ARG A 53 -9.60 1.68 5.19
N GLY A 54 -9.58 1.22 3.94
CA GLY A 54 -10.74 1.20 3.05
C GLY A 54 -11.12 2.58 2.48
N GLN A 55 -10.19 3.54 2.45
CA GLN A 55 -10.48 4.86 1.88
C GLN A 55 -10.44 4.80 0.36
N THR A 56 -11.53 5.18 -0.32
CA THR A 56 -11.67 5.14 -1.79
C THR A 56 -12.05 6.49 -2.42
N ALA A 57 -12.21 7.54 -1.62
CA ALA A 57 -12.58 8.86 -2.10
C ALA A 57 -11.35 9.68 -2.54
N THR A 58 -11.44 10.37 -3.68
CA THR A 58 -10.43 11.34 -4.20
C THR A 58 -10.36 12.67 -3.41
N THR A 59 -10.73 12.60 -2.13
CA THR A 59 -10.51 13.61 -1.10
C THR A 59 -9.59 13.11 0.01
N ASP A 60 -9.43 11.79 0.16
CA ASP A 60 -8.50 11.19 1.10
C ASP A 60 -7.08 11.17 0.53
N ILE A 61 -6.10 11.62 1.32
CA ILE A 61 -4.68 11.64 0.92
C ILE A 61 -4.08 10.25 0.65
N ALA A 62 -4.79 9.17 1.01
CA ALA A 62 -4.40 7.80 0.71
C ALA A 62 -4.79 7.32 -0.70
N VAL A 63 -5.61 8.09 -1.43
CA VAL A 63 -6.13 7.75 -2.77
C VAL A 63 -5.55 8.73 -3.78
N GLY A 64 -5.09 8.25 -4.95
CA GLY A 64 -4.35 9.11 -5.89
C GLY A 64 -4.60 8.85 -7.38
N ALA A 65 -4.41 9.90 -8.19
CA ALA A 65 -4.67 9.89 -9.64
C ALA A 65 -3.66 9.07 -10.47
N HIS A 66 -2.62 8.54 -9.82
CA HIS A 66 -1.44 7.90 -10.41
C HIS A 66 -1.73 6.70 -11.33
N GLN A 67 -2.88 6.03 -11.17
CA GLN A 67 -3.31 4.96 -12.08
C GLN A 67 -3.37 5.37 -13.57
N THR A 68 -3.55 6.65 -13.85
CA THR A 68 -3.55 7.21 -15.21
C THR A 68 -2.19 7.01 -15.91
N HIS A 69 -1.09 6.99 -15.15
CA HIS A 69 0.26 6.84 -15.68
C HIS A 69 0.65 5.38 -15.95
N LEU A 70 0.04 4.41 -15.26
CA LEU A 70 0.27 2.98 -15.49
C LEU A 70 -0.38 2.45 -16.78
N LYS A 71 -1.06 3.30 -17.56
CA LYS A 71 -1.81 2.93 -18.76
C LYS A 71 -1.19 3.59 -19.99
N ALA A 72 -1.12 2.85 -21.10
CA ALA A 72 -0.67 3.40 -22.37
C ALA A 72 -1.62 4.50 -22.87
N GLY A 73 -1.07 5.61 -23.37
CA GLY A 73 -1.82 6.70 -23.96
C GLY A 73 -1.35 7.02 -25.39
N HIS A 74 -1.99 8.00 -26.02
CA HIS A 74 -1.70 8.41 -27.40
C HIS A 74 -0.28 9.00 -27.62
N VAL A 75 0.44 9.34 -26.54
CA VAL A 75 1.74 10.05 -26.59
C VAL A 75 2.89 9.21 -26.00
N ARG A 76 2.61 8.27 -25.09
CA ARG A 76 3.59 7.35 -24.50
C ARG A 76 2.95 6.03 -24.06
N GLY A 77 3.75 4.98 -23.94
CA GLY A 77 3.38 3.76 -23.21
C GLY A 77 3.27 4.00 -21.70
N PRO A 78 2.99 2.93 -20.90
CA PRO A 78 2.93 3.01 -19.45
C PRO A 78 4.16 3.65 -18.81
N VAL A 79 4.00 4.23 -17.62
CA VAL A 79 5.07 4.66 -16.73
C VAL A 79 5.33 3.54 -15.72
N GLU A 80 6.56 3.04 -15.64
CA GLU A 80 6.95 2.11 -14.58
C GLU A 80 7.03 2.87 -13.24
N CYS A 81 6.63 2.23 -12.13
CA CYS A 81 6.53 2.91 -10.84
C CYS A 81 7.86 3.57 -10.38
N SER A 82 8.99 2.95 -10.73
CA SER A 82 10.37 3.42 -10.46
C SER A 82 10.71 4.78 -11.10
N GLU A 83 10.00 5.17 -12.17
CA GLU A 83 10.20 6.45 -12.84
C GLU A 83 9.74 7.62 -11.95
N CYS A 84 8.70 7.39 -11.14
CA CYS A 84 8.08 8.39 -10.28
C CYS A 84 8.66 8.38 -8.86
N HIS A 85 8.83 7.21 -8.25
CA HIS A 85 9.36 7.07 -6.89
C HIS A 85 10.14 5.76 -6.72
N VAL A 86 10.96 5.68 -5.67
CA VAL A 86 11.63 4.42 -5.29
C VAL A 86 10.57 3.37 -4.96
N VAL A 87 10.70 2.19 -5.56
CA VAL A 87 9.86 1.02 -5.29
C VAL A 87 10.69 0.04 -4.45
N PRO A 88 10.20 -0.44 -3.30
CA PRO A 88 10.92 -1.41 -2.47
C PRO A 88 10.90 -2.80 -3.11
N ALA A 89 11.97 -3.58 -2.90
CA ALA A 89 12.09 -4.95 -3.39
C ALA A 89 11.31 -5.98 -2.54
N SER A 90 10.96 -5.64 -1.31
CA SER A 90 10.07 -6.44 -0.44
C SER A 90 9.36 -5.54 0.58
N ILE A 91 8.31 -6.07 1.23
CA ILE A 91 7.53 -5.32 2.22
C ILE A 91 8.35 -4.97 3.48
N GLU A 92 9.38 -5.77 3.79
CA GLU A 92 10.28 -5.61 4.93
C GLU A 92 11.50 -4.75 4.62
N GLN A 93 11.59 -4.16 3.42
CA GLN A 93 12.72 -3.30 3.06
C GLN A 93 12.79 -2.10 4.02
N GLN A 94 13.99 -1.86 4.59
CA GLN A 94 14.22 -0.74 5.48
C GLN A 94 13.83 0.59 4.81
N GLY A 95 13.01 1.41 5.48
CA GLY A 95 12.48 2.66 4.94
C GLY A 95 11.26 2.52 4.03
N HIS A 96 10.61 1.34 3.96
CA HIS A 96 9.28 1.20 3.36
C HIS A 96 8.15 1.33 4.38
N ILE A 97 8.31 0.72 5.56
CA ILE A 97 7.34 0.76 6.66
C ILE A 97 8.06 1.29 7.91
N ASP A 98 7.81 2.55 8.25
CA ASP A 98 8.37 3.22 9.42
C ASP A 98 7.37 4.20 10.07
N GLN A 99 7.75 5.45 10.38
CA GLN A 99 6.96 6.36 11.20
C GLN A 99 6.17 7.36 10.36
N LEU A 100 4.87 7.50 10.63
CA LEU A 100 4.03 8.47 9.94
C LEU A 100 4.47 9.92 10.23
N PRO A 101 4.43 10.84 9.24
CA PRO A 101 3.79 10.67 7.93
C PRO A 101 4.72 10.15 6.83
N ALA A 102 4.34 9.02 6.21
CA ALA A 102 5.10 8.41 5.12
C ALA A 102 5.46 9.38 3.98
N GLU A 103 6.73 9.33 3.58
CA GLU A 103 7.39 10.18 2.60
C GLU A 103 7.42 9.58 1.18
N VAL A 104 7.83 10.38 0.20
CA VAL A 104 8.04 9.95 -1.19
C VAL A 104 9.46 10.31 -1.61
N THR A 105 10.31 9.29 -1.80
CA THR A 105 11.62 9.45 -2.46
C THR A 105 11.42 9.35 -3.96
N PHE A 106 11.58 10.46 -4.68
CA PHE A 106 11.32 10.54 -6.13
C PHE A 106 12.34 9.74 -6.96
N GLY A 107 11.86 9.20 -8.09
CA GLY A 107 12.63 8.38 -9.03
C GLY A 107 13.44 9.18 -10.06
N GLU A 108 14.21 8.47 -10.89
CA GLU A 108 15.13 9.09 -11.86
C GLU A 108 14.39 9.98 -12.87
N LEU A 109 13.28 9.51 -13.46
CA LEU A 109 12.55 10.31 -14.45
C LEU A 109 11.94 11.56 -13.81
N ALA A 110 11.44 11.48 -12.56
CA ALA A 110 10.89 12.62 -11.83
C ALA A 110 11.92 13.75 -11.56
N THR A 111 13.21 13.40 -11.42
CA THR A 111 14.34 14.32 -11.19
C THR A 111 15.08 14.72 -12.49
N ASN A 112 14.70 14.17 -13.63
CA ASN A 112 15.40 14.34 -14.90
C ASN A 112 15.43 15.82 -15.39
N GLY A 113 16.40 16.16 -16.24
CA GLY A 113 16.59 17.50 -16.76
C GLY A 113 17.00 18.55 -15.72
N GLY A 114 17.42 18.13 -14.52
CA GLY A 114 17.69 19.02 -13.38
C GLY A 114 16.43 19.43 -12.61
N ALA A 115 15.36 18.65 -12.70
CA ALA A 115 14.15 18.86 -11.93
C ALA A 115 14.38 18.53 -10.44
N SER A 116 13.75 19.31 -9.56
CA SER A 116 13.82 19.16 -8.11
C SER A 116 12.41 18.85 -7.56
N PRO A 117 11.93 17.61 -7.71
CA PRO A 117 10.58 17.23 -7.31
C PRO A 117 10.38 17.33 -5.79
N SER A 118 9.20 17.81 -5.39
CA SER A 118 8.81 18.02 -3.99
C SER A 118 7.34 17.70 -3.78
N TRP A 119 7.01 17.29 -2.55
CA TRP A 119 5.69 16.87 -2.09
C TRP A 119 5.25 17.72 -0.89
N GLU A 120 4.13 18.42 -1.02
CA GLU A 120 3.49 19.15 0.09
C GLU A 120 2.22 18.41 0.54
N ARG A 121 2.31 17.79 1.73
CA ARG A 121 1.27 16.97 2.33
C ARG A 121 0.02 17.77 2.73
N GLN A 122 0.14 19.05 3.09
CA GLN A 122 -0.96 19.85 3.61
C GLN A 122 -1.88 20.42 2.52
N SER A 123 -1.40 20.52 1.28
CA SER A 123 -2.22 20.78 0.08
C SER A 123 -2.34 19.56 -0.84
N ALA A 124 -1.78 18.42 -0.42
CA ALA A 124 -1.63 17.20 -1.21
C ALA A 124 -1.09 17.47 -2.64
N THR A 125 -0.06 18.31 -2.77
CA THR A 125 0.42 18.83 -4.07
C THR A 125 1.86 18.36 -4.36
N CYS A 126 2.10 17.85 -5.56
CA CYS A 126 3.46 17.64 -6.08
C CYS A 126 3.90 18.87 -6.88
N SER A 127 5.18 19.23 -6.82
CA SER A 127 5.75 20.37 -7.56
C SER A 127 7.19 20.06 -8.00
N GLY A 128 7.72 20.81 -8.96
CA GLY A 128 9.13 20.66 -9.39
C GLY A 128 9.45 19.34 -10.11
N VAL A 129 8.45 18.53 -10.49
CA VAL A 129 8.61 17.24 -11.16
C VAL A 129 8.84 17.42 -12.67
N TYR A 130 9.84 16.74 -13.23
CA TYR A 130 10.22 16.80 -14.65
C TYR A 130 9.03 16.66 -15.61
N CYS A 131 8.26 15.57 -15.48
CA CYS A 131 7.11 15.27 -16.34
C CYS A 131 5.94 16.25 -16.18
N HIS A 132 5.89 17.01 -15.09
CA HIS A 132 4.90 18.06 -14.83
C HIS A 132 5.51 19.45 -15.02
N GLY A 133 6.17 19.65 -16.17
CA GLY A 133 6.53 20.99 -16.65
C GLY A 133 7.64 21.73 -15.89
N ALA A 134 8.28 21.13 -14.88
CA ALA A 134 9.34 21.80 -14.11
C ALA A 134 10.52 22.27 -14.99
N THR A 135 10.82 21.51 -16.05
CA THR A 135 11.78 21.91 -17.11
C THR A 135 11.26 21.68 -18.53
N LEU A 136 10.17 20.90 -18.69
CA LEU A 136 9.46 20.70 -19.95
C LEU A 136 8.47 21.84 -20.24
N LYS A 137 8.14 22.06 -21.52
CA LYS A 137 7.19 23.12 -21.96
C LYS A 137 5.96 22.53 -22.63
N GLY A 138 4.81 23.20 -22.45
CA GLY A 138 3.54 22.82 -23.09
C GLY A 138 2.61 21.94 -22.24
N GLY A 139 2.91 21.78 -20.94
CA GLY A 139 2.00 21.17 -19.98
C GLY A 139 0.77 22.03 -19.69
N LYS A 140 -0.20 21.45 -18.96
CA LYS A 140 -1.35 22.17 -18.36
C LYS A 140 -1.50 21.95 -16.86
N VAL A 141 -0.73 21.03 -16.29
CA VAL A 141 -0.78 20.62 -14.88
C VAL A 141 0.65 20.47 -14.38
N GLU A 142 1.22 21.60 -13.94
CA GLU A 142 2.63 21.72 -13.54
C GLU A 142 2.82 21.55 -12.02
N ALA A 143 1.73 21.64 -11.27
CA ALA A 143 1.64 21.27 -9.85
C ALA A 143 0.39 20.40 -9.63
N PRO A 144 0.45 19.09 -9.97
CA PRO A 144 -0.69 18.18 -9.78
C PRO A 144 -1.00 17.99 -8.29
N VAL A 145 -2.29 17.81 -7.99
CA VAL A 145 -2.74 17.38 -6.66
C VAL A 145 -2.75 15.86 -6.67
N TRP A 146 -2.08 15.21 -5.72
CA TRP A 146 -1.97 13.75 -5.63
C TRP A 146 -3.31 13.02 -5.80
N THR A 147 -4.37 13.59 -5.23
CA THR A 147 -5.73 13.04 -5.24
C THR A 147 -6.53 13.30 -6.53
N ARG A 148 -5.99 14.03 -7.54
CA ARG A 148 -6.76 14.53 -8.70
C ARG A 148 -6.00 14.63 -10.03
#